data_AF-A0A352XWC1-F1
#
_entry.id   AF-A0A352XWC1-F1
#
_cell.length_a   1.000
_cell.length_b   1.000
_cell.length_c   1.000
_cell.angle_alpha   90.00
_cell.angle_beta   90.00
_cell.angle_gamma   90.00
#
_symmetry.space_group_name_H-M   'P 1'
#
loop_
_entity.id
_entity.type
_entity.pdbx_description
1 polymer ?
#
loop_
_entity_poly.entity_id
_entity_poly.type
_entity_poly.pdbx_seq_one_letter_code
_entity_poly.pdbx_strand_id
1 'polypeptide(L)' 'MFIAANFSSVYVFNIGGQKYGIYGAVSSLILNLLLAVIFTPIFRAAGIASGKDVTRSTDYEEAIPEKAEPLPEALA' A
#
# COMPACT_ATOMS: atom_id res chain seq x y z
N MET A 1 15.36 -9.89 7.37
CA MET A 1 14.64 -11.01 8.01
C MET A 1 13.74 -10.44 9.09
N PHE A 2 12.42 -10.38 8.86
CA PHE A 2 11.46 -9.93 9.86
C PHE A 2 11.07 -11.16 10.69
N ILE A 3 11.58 -11.27 11.92
CA ILE A 3 11.18 -12.32 12.86
C ILE A 3 9.72 -12.06 13.22
N ALA A 4 8.84 -12.94 12.74
CA ALA A 4 7.40 -12.84 12.89
C ALA A 4 7.00 -12.90 14.38
N ALA A 5 6.53 -11.77 14.92
CA ALA A 5 5.88 -11.68 16.21
C ALA A 5 4.46 -12.31 16.16
N ASN A 6 4.37 -13.63 15.90
CA ASN A 6 3.10 -14.38 15.84
C ASN A 6 2.01 -13.76 14.94
N PHE A 7 2.38 -12.97 13.94
CA PHE A 7 1.42 -12.40 13.00
C PHE A 7 0.93 -13.49 12.05
N SER A 8 -0.30 -13.96 12.28
CA SER A 8 -1.02 -14.76 11.30
C SER A 8 -1.32 -13.88 10.08
N SER A 9 -0.89 -14.31 8.88
CA SER A 9 -1.24 -13.60 7.65
C SER A 9 -2.73 -13.68 7.32
N VAL A 10 -3.46 -14.55 8.01
CA VAL A 10 -4.90 -14.73 7.88
C VAL A 10 -5.58 -14.27 9.17
N TYR A 11 -6.47 -13.29 9.03
CA TYR A 11 -7.37 -12.86 10.08
C TYR A 11 -8.68 -13.66 9.98
N VAL A 12 -9.16 -14.18 11.10
CA VAL A 12 -10.43 -14.93 11.16
C VAL A 12 -11.48 -14.05 11.82
N PHE A 13 -12.56 -13.78 11.10
CA PHE A 13 -13.72 -13.09 11.65
C PHE A 13 -14.92 -14.04 11.72
N ASN A 14 -15.76 -13.84 12.74
CA ASN A 14 -16.94 -14.67 12.99
C ASN A 14 -18.19 -13.90 12.59
N ILE A 15 -18.99 -14.47 11.67
CA ILE A 15 -20.30 -13.93 11.28
C ILE A 15 -21.31 -15.06 11.39
N GLY A 16 -22.35 -14.87 12.21
CA GLY A 16 -23.42 -15.87 12.37
C GLY A 16 -22.94 -17.23 12.88
N GLY A 17 -21.89 -17.27 13.69
CA GLY A 17 -21.29 -18.51 14.21
C GLY A 17 -20.31 -19.20 13.25
N GLN A 18 -20.16 -18.70 12.01
CA GLN A 18 -19.23 -19.24 11.03
C GLN A 18 -17.93 -18.42 10.99
N LYS A 19 -16.80 -19.14 10.86
CA LYS A 19 -15.45 -18.58 10.79
C LYS A 19 -15.04 -18.37 9.33
N TYR A 20 -14.74 -17.13 8.97
CA TYR A 20 -14.22 -16.78 7.66
C TYR A 20 -12.80 -16.22 7.81
N GLY A 21 -11.86 -16.80 7.06
CA GLY A 21 -10.48 -16.32 6.98
C GLY A 21 -10.31 -15.33 5.85
N ILE A 22 -9.58 -14.25 6.08
CA ILE A 22 -9.15 -13.30 5.06
C ILE A 22 -7.69 -12.95 5.25
N TYR A 23 -6.94 -12.79 4.16
CA TYR A 23 -5.56 -12.33 4.25
C TYR A 23 -5.50 -10.91 4.80
N GLY A 24 -4.63 -10.68 5.77
CA GLY A 24 -4.44 -9.41 6.46
C GLY A 24 -4.14 -8.26 5.49
N ALA A 25 -3.37 -8.51 4.43
CA ALA A 25 -3.12 -7.53 3.39
C ALA A 25 -4.40 -7.10 2.66
N VAL A 26 -5.27 -8.07 2.32
CA VAL A 26 -6.54 -7.81 1.63
C VAL A 26 -7.51 -7.07 2.54
N SER A 27 -7.66 -7.50 3.79
CA SER A 27 -8.52 -6.80 4.75
C SER A 27 -8.04 -5.38 5.04
N SER A 28 -6.72 -5.18 5.14
CA SER A 28 -6.14 -3.85 5.36
C SER A 28 -6.34 -2.92 4.17
N LEU A 29 -6.23 -3.45 2.95
CA LEU A 29 -6.53 -2.69 1.73
C LEU A 29 -8.00 -2.25 1.69
N ILE A 30 -8.92 -3.19 1.94
CA ILE A 30 -10.36 -2.91 1.96
C ILE A 30 -10.70 -1.87 3.02
N LEU A 31 -10.17 -2.02 4.25
CA LEU A 31 -10.42 -1.08 5.33
C LEU A 31 -9.92 0.33 4.97
N ASN A 32 -8.70 0.46 4.45
CA ASN A 32 -8.17 1.75 4.01
C ASN A 32 -9.03 2.39 2.92
N LEU A 33 -9.49 1.59 1.95
CA LEU A 33 -10.34 2.09 0.88
C LEU A 33 -11.71 2.56 1.42
N LEU A 34 -12.32 1.81 2.33
CA LEU A 34 -13.56 2.20 2.98
C LEU A 34 -13.40 3.51 3.77
N LEU A 35 -12.32 3.65 4.54
CA LEU A 35 -12.01 4.89 5.25
C LEU A 35 -11.88 6.06 4.28
N ALA A 36 -11.14 5.89 3.18
CA ALA A 36 -11.00 6.93 2.17
C ALA A 36 -12.35 7.32 1.54
N VAL A 37 -13.16 6.33 1.14
CA VAL A 37 -14.48 6.56 0.52
C VAL A 37 -15.46 7.24 1.48
N ILE A 38 -15.40 6.94 2.77
CA ILE A 38 -16.29 7.51 3.79
C ILE A 38 -15.81 8.90 4.23
N PHE A 39 -14.52 9.05 4.53
CA PHE A 39 -14.00 10.31 5.06
C PHE A 39 -13.82 11.39 3.99
N THR A 40 -13.56 11.03 2.73
CA THR A 40 -13.48 12.01 1.64
C THR A 40 -14.74 12.89 1.52
N PRO A 41 -15.96 12.35 1.39
CA PRO A 41 -17.16 13.18 1.34
C PRO A 41 -17.41 13.94 2.64
N ILE A 42 -17.09 13.36 3.81
CA ILE A 42 -17.21 14.05 5.10
C ILE A 42 -16.29 15.28 5.16
N PHE A 43 -15.02 15.13 4.78
CA PHE A 43 -14.06 16.23 4.76
C PHE A 43 -14.41 17.29 3.72
N ARG A 44 -14.92 16.87 2.55
CA ARG A 44 -15.45 17.81 1.54
C ARG A 44 -16.65 18.59 2.08
N ALA A 45 -17.57 17.94 2.79
CA ALA A 45 -18.71 18.61 3.42
C ALA A 45 -18.27 19.55 4.56
N ALA A 46 -17.20 19.20 5.27
CA ALA A 46 -16.57 20.06 6.29
C ALA A 46 -15.74 21.22 5.71
N GLY A 47 -15.66 21.36 4.37
CA GLY A 47 -14.90 22.42 3.72
C GLY A 47 -13.39 22.26 3.77
N ILE A 48 -12.88 21.06 4.08
CA ILE A 48 -11.44 20.78 4.06
C ILE A 48 -10.97 20.82 2.61
N ALA A 49 -9.92 21.62 2.36
CA ALA A 49 -9.36 21.79 1.04
C ALA A 49 -8.80 20.47 0.50
N SER A 50 -9.22 20.10 -0.72
CA SER A 50 -8.55 19.03 -1.46
C SER A 50 -7.25 19.60 -1.99
N GLY A 51 -6.11 19.03 -1.58
CA GLY A 51 -4.83 19.31 -2.23
C GLY A 51 -4.95 19.00 -3.72
N LYS A 52 -4.38 19.85 -4.57
CA LYS A 52 -4.25 19.55 -6.00
C LYS A 52 -3.17 18.49 -6.15
N ASP A 53 -3.45 17.42 -6.88
CA ASP A 53 -2.39 16.51 -7.28
C ASP A 53 -1.43 17.26 -8.21
N VAL A 54 -0.19 17.38 -7.78
CA VAL A 54 0.88 18.06 -8.51
C VAL A 54 1.86 17.08 -9.14
N THR A 55 1.66 15.77 -8.94
CA THR A 55 2.50 14.74 -9.55
C THR A 55 2.35 14.76 -11.06
N ARG A 56 3.47 14.69 -11.78
CA ARG A 56 3.54 14.65 -13.23
C ARG A 56 4.07 13.30 -13.66
N SER A 57 3.70 12.85 -14.85
CA SER A 57 4.20 11.58 -15.41
C SER A 57 5.74 11.54 -15.50
N THR A 58 6.37 12.69 -15.73
CA THR A 58 7.83 12.86 -15.79
C THR A 58 8.51 12.69 -14.42
N ASP A 59 7.78 12.79 -13.30
CA ASP A 59 8.38 12.66 -11.96
C ASP A 59 8.79 11.21 -11.66
N TYR A 60 8.32 10.25 -12.46
CA TYR A 60 8.63 8.82 -12.36
C TYR A 60 9.76 8.39 -13.31
N GLU A 61 10.31 9.30 -14.12
CA GLU A 61 11.47 8.99 -14.97
C GLU A 61 12.71 8.85 -14.07
N GLU A 62 13.15 7.60 -13.84
CA GLU A 62 14.44 7.36 -13.21
C GLU A 62 15.56 7.69 -14.20
N ALA A 63 16.53 8.51 -13.77
CA ALA A 63 17.75 8.72 -14.54
C ALA A 63 18.50 7.39 -14.63
N ILE A 64 18.50 6.78 -15.82
CA ILE A 64 19.32 5.59 -16.10
C ILE A 64 20.78 6.01 -15.91
N PRO A 65 21.52 5.47 -14.93
CA PRO A 65 22.92 5.81 -14.76
C PRO A 65 23.70 5.32 -16.00
N GLU A 66 24.32 6.26 -16.72
CA GLU A 66 25.04 6.02 -17.98
C GLU A 66 26.23 5.03 -17.84
N LYS A 67 26.69 4.79 -16.61
CA LYS A 67 27.74 3.82 -16.30
C LYS A 67 27.34 2.98 -15.11
N ALA A 68 26.70 1.84 -15.38
CA ALA A 68 26.79 0.72 -14.46
C ALA A 68 28.26 0.28 -14.43
N GLU A 69 28.94 0.44 -13.30
CA GLU A 69 30.25 -0.17 -13.10
C GLU A 69 30.09 -1.69 -13.32
N PRO A 70 30.92 -2.32 -14.17
CA PRO A 70 30.78 -3.74 -14.45
C PRO A 70 31.00 -4.53 -13.15
N LEU A 71 30.05 -5.43 -12.86
CA LEU A 71 30.16 -6.34 -11.72
C LEU A 71 31.46 -7.16 -11.85
N PRO A 72 32.27 -7.27 -10.78
CA PRO A 72 33.58 -7.92 -10.82
C PRO A 72 33.55 -9.40 -11.24
N GLU A 73 32.38 -10.05 -11.24
CA GLU A 73 32.19 -11.42 -11.75
C GLU A 73 32.30 -11.53 -13.28
N ALA A 74 32.16 -10.43 -14.03
CA ALA A 74 32.29 -10.42 -15.49
C ALA A 74 33.74 -10.29 -15.99
N LEU A 75 34.72 -10.27 -15.08
CA LEU A 75 36.16 -10.11 -15.36
C LEU A 75 37.00 -11.33 -14.96
N ALA A 76 36.37 -12.48 -14.67
CA ALA A 76 37.05 -13.74 -14.32
C ALA A 76 37.02 -14.75 -15.48
#